data_AF-A0A372DQP7-F1
#
_entry.id   AF-A0A372DQP7-F1
#
_cell.length_a   1.000
_cell.length_b   1.000
_cell.length_c   1.000
_cell.angle_alpha   90.00
_cell.angle_beta   90.00
_cell.angle_gamma   90.00
#
_symmetry.space_group_name_H-M   'P 1'
#
loop_
_entity.id
_entity.type
_entity.pdbx_description
1 polymer ?
#
loop_
_entity_poly.entity_id
_entity_poly.type
_entity_poly.pdbx_seq_one_letter_code
_entity_poly.pdbx_strand_id
1 'polypeptide(L)'
;MDAAGDNQAANADRALVAAVLGNAPGAFEHLVRDYQGLCWHIIQRMVRHPEDTRELCQEAFLRVHRNLHQYRFDAPLKSWIGQVAYSVARRHLERKRIPLAEPRAEDDGSALDTVDDGFDLEAATADDQLARCLHAAIAALPPLQRTLLTLYHLDEVPIAEIARITGLAEGTIKSHLFRSRKRLREALEPRMGVAA
;
A
#
# COMPACT_ATOMS: atom_id res chain seq x y z
N MET A 1 -2.59 -13.59 15.78
CA MET A 1 -1.87 -12.34 16.08
C MET A 1 -1.62 -12.32 17.57
N ASP A 2 -0.35 -12.44 17.97
CA ASP A 2 0.05 -12.61 19.38
C ASP A 2 0.09 -11.26 20.10
N ALA A 3 -0.71 -11.09 21.15
CA ALA A 3 -0.80 -9.83 21.91
C ALA A 3 0.55 -9.42 22.55
N ALA A 4 1.44 -10.39 22.78
CA ALA A 4 2.80 -10.14 23.27
C ALA A 4 3.70 -9.49 22.20
N GLY A 5 3.55 -9.87 20.92
CA GLY A 5 4.29 -9.30 19.80
C GLY A 5 3.89 -7.86 19.51
N ASP A 6 2.58 -7.57 19.55
CA ASP A 6 2.04 -6.21 19.36
C ASP A 6 2.51 -5.26 20.48
N ASN A 7 2.57 -5.73 21.72
CA ASN A 7 3.04 -4.91 22.85
C ASN A 7 4.54 -4.61 22.78
N GLN A 8 5.36 -5.59 22.34
CA GLN A 8 6.80 -5.39 22.14
C GLN A 8 7.08 -4.38 21.02
N ALA A 9 6.37 -4.48 19.90
CA ALA A 9 6.47 -3.55 18.78
C ALA A 9 6.03 -2.14 19.17
N ALA A 10 4.91 -1.99 19.88
CA ALA A 10 4.44 -0.70 20.38
C ALA A 10 5.45 -0.02 21.32
N ASN A 11 6.15 -0.81 22.15
CA ASN A 11 7.20 -0.29 23.03
C ASN A 11 8.45 0.14 22.24
N ALA A 12 8.85 -0.63 21.22
CA ALA A 12 9.95 -0.26 20.33
C ALA A 12 9.65 1.04 19.56
N ASP A 13 8.43 1.18 19.03
CA ASP A 13 7.96 2.40 18.36
C ASP A 13 8.04 3.61 19.29
N ARG A 14 7.57 3.48 20.53
CA ARG A 14 7.64 4.56 21.54
C ARG A 14 9.08 4.98 21.83
N ALA A 15 9.98 4.03 22.01
CA ALA A 15 11.39 4.31 22.27
C ALA A 15 12.06 5.01 21.08
N LEU A 16 11.82 4.53 19.85
CA LEU A 16 12.36 5.14 18.64
C LEU A 16 11.84 6.57 18.44
N VAL A 17 10.54 6.79 18.61
CA VAL A 17 9.94 8.13 18.50
C VAL A 17 10.51 9.07 19.55
N ALA A 18 10.62 8.64 20.80
CA ALA A 18 11.21 9.45 21.87
C ALA A 18 12.66 9.82 21.56
N ALA A 19 13.46 8.89 21.03
CA ALA A 19 14.84 9.15 20.64
C ALA A 19 14.94 10.19 19.51
N VAL A 20 14.08 10.10 18.49
CA VAL A 20 14.04 11.07 17.39
C VAL A 20 13.62 12.46 17.90
N LEU A 21 12.55 12.55 18.69
CA LEU A 21 12.08 13.82 19.25
C LEU A 21 13.09 14.44 20.23
N GLY A 22 13.87 13.60 20.92
CA GLY A 22 14.98 14.02 21.78
C GLY A 22 16.26 14.40 21.03
N ASN A 23 16.27 14.38 19.68
CA ASN A 23 17.45 14.60 18.84
C ASN A 23 18.63 13.68 19.20
N ALA A 24 18.36 12.45 19.61
CA ALA A 24 19.43 11.49 19.88
C ALA A 24 20.24 11.22 18.59
N PRO A 25 21.58 11.20 18.64
CA PRO A 25 22.41 10.96 17.47
C PRO A 25 22.03 9.67 16.74
N GLY A 26 21.83 9.76 15.42
CA GLY A 26 21.47 8.62 14.57
C GLY A 26 20.05 8.08 14.73
N ALA A 27 19.22 8.61 15.63
CA ALA A 27 17.86 8.09 15.86
C ALA A 27 16.97 8.22 14.63
N PHE A 28 17.04 9.36 13.93
CA PHE A 28 16.27 9.54 12.71
C PHE A 28 16.78 8.66 11.56
N GLU A 29 18.09 8.42 11.47
CA GLU A 29 18.67 7.49 10.50
C GLU A 29 18.22 6.05 10.74
N HIS A 30 18.07 5.65 12.01
CA HIS A 30 17.48 4.37 12.39
C HIS A 30 16.02 4.28 11.91
N LEU A 31 15.21 5.31 12.19
CA LEU A 31 13.83 5.38 11.69
C LEU A 31 13.79 5.28 10.15
N VAL A 32 14.62 6.03 9.44
CA VAL A 32 14.67 5.94 7.97
C VAL A 32 15.03 4.52 7.53
N ARG A 33 16.02 3.88 8.15
CA ARG A 33 16.46 2.53 7.79
C ARG A 33 15.36 1.48 7.93
N ASP A 34 14.58 1.57 9.00
CA ASP A 34 13.50 0.62 9.30
C ASP A 34 12.31 0.79 8.35
N TYR A 35 12.02 2.03 7.95
CA TYR A 35 10.79 2.35 7.22
C TYR A 35 10.99 2.72 5.75
N GLN A 36 12.23 2.85 5.25
CA GLN A 36 12.50 3.22 3.86
C GLN A 36 11.94 2.19 2.86
N GLY A 37 11.96 0.90 3.21
CA GLY A 37 11.38 -0.15 2.39
C GLY A 37 9.88 0.05 2.19
N LEU A 38 9.14 0.33 3.27
CA LEU A 38 7.71 0.60 3.24
C LEU A 38 7.39 1.87 2.42
N CYS A 39 8.09 2.98 2.69
CA CYS A 39 7.92 4.22 1.94
C CYS A 39 8.15 4.03 0.44
N TRP A 40 9.28 3.38 0.09
CA TRP A 40 9.63 3.06 -1.29
C TRP A 40 8.53 2.23 -1.94
N HIS A 41 8.09 1.17 -1.25
CA HIS A 41 7.06 0.27 -1.75
C HIS A 41 5.78 1.03 -2.11
N ILE A 42 5.20 1.76 -1.16
CA ILE A 42 3.93 2.49 -1.36
C ILE A 42 4.07 3.50 -2.51
N ILE A 43 5.14 4.30 -2.50
CA ILE A 43 5.33 5.39 -3.47
C ILE A 43 5.60 4.83 -4.87
N GLN A 44 6.43 3.80 -5.00
CA GLN A 44 6.76 3.18 -6.28
C GLN A 44 5.52 2.58 -6.95
N ARG A 45 4.63 1.95 -6.16
CA ARG A 45 3.37 1.39 -6.68
C ARG A 45 2.43 2.46 -7.21
N MET A 46 2.50 3.68 -6.69
CA MET A 46 1.68 4.80 -7.14
C MET A 46 2.26 5.52 -8.37
N VAL A 47 3.55 5.84 -8.36
CA VAL A 47 4.15 6.79 -9.34
C VAL A 47 4.95 6.10 -10.46
N ARG A 48 5.40 4.86 -10.27
CA ARG A 48 6.15 4.01 -11.23
C ARG A 48 7.50 4.53 -11.74
N HIS A 49 7.79 5.83 -11.64
CA HIS A 49 9.06 6.40 -12.09
C HIS A 49 10.11 6.33 -10.97
N PRO A 50 11.27 5.69 -11.17
CA PRO A 50 12.27 5.51 -10.11
C PRO A 50 12.81 6.82 -9.53
N GLU A 51 13.04 7.83 -10.37
CA GLU A 51 13.54 9.13 -9.88
C GLU A 51 12.50 9.86 -9.04
N ASP A 52 11.24 9.88 -9.51
CA ASP A 52 10.13 10.49 -8.77
C ASP A 52 9.91 9.74 -7.45
N THR A 53 10.10 8.41 -7.45
CA THR A 53 10.00 7.60 -6.24
C THR A 53 11.05 8.01 -5.21
N ARG A 54 12.31 8.19 -5.62
CA ARG A 54 13.39 8.64 -4.71
C ARG A 54 13.09 10.01 -4.13
N GLU A 55 12.71 10.97 -4.98
CA GLU A 55 12.37 12.34 -4.56
C GLU A 55 11.21 12.35 -3.55
N LEU A 56 10.15 11.61 -3.84
CA LEU A 56 8.97 11.54 -2.98
C LEU A 56 9.24 10.78 -1.67
N CYS A 57 10.12 9.78 -1.66
CA CYS A 57 10.55 9.13 -0.42
C CYS A 57 11.29 10.12 0.49
N GLN A 58 12.18 10.94 -0.07
CA GLN A 58 12.85 12.00 0.69
C GLN A 58 11.83 13.00 1.23
N GLU A 59 10.88 13.45 0.40
CA GLU A 59 9.80 14.34 0.84
C GLU A 59 8.97 13.73 1.96
N ALA A 60 8.64 12.44 1.87
CA ALA A 60 7.90 11.71 2.89
C ALA A 60 8.67 11.67 4.22
N PHE A 61 9.96 11.34 4.22
CA PHE A 61 10.76 11.33 5.45
C PHE A 61 10.97 12.71 6.05
N LEU A 62 11.13 13.76 5.22
CA LEU A 62 11.15 15.14 5.72
C LEU A 62 9.83 15.52 6.41
N ARG A 63 8.69 15.07 5.87
CA ARG A 63 7.38 15.26 6.50
C ARG A 63 7.22 14.44 7.77
N VAL A 64 7.68 13.18 7.78
CA VAL A 64 7.72 12.33 8.97
C VAL A 64 8.50 13.05 10.08
N HIS A 65 9.73 13.48 9.81
CA HIS A 65 10.55 14.20 10.79
C HIS A 65 9.84 15.45 11.34
N ARG A 66 9.30 16.29 10.44
CA ARG A 66 8.62 17.53 10.84
C ARG A 66 7.37 17.29 11.68
N ASN A 67 6.61 16.22 11.42
CA ASN A 67 5.32 15.98 12.05
C ASN A 67 5.36 14.85 13.09
N LEU A 68 6.51 14.27 13.39
CA LEU A 68 6.62 13.14 14.32
C LEU A 68 6.09 13.48 15.73
N HIS A 69 6.20 14.74 16.13
CA HIS A 69 5.66 15.25 17.40
C HIS A 69 4.12 15.15 17.49
N GLN A 70 3.42 14.94 16.38
CA GLN A 70 1.96 14.79 16.33
C GLN A 70 1.52 13.32 16.37
N TYR A 71 2.45 12.38 16.32
CA TYR A 71 2.13 10.96 16.36
C TYR A 71 1.63 10.57 17.77
N ARG A 72 0.41 10.01 17.83
CA ARG A 72 -0.34 9.79 19.08
C ARG A 72 -0.24 8.38 19.65
N PHE A 73 0.47 7.46 18.97
CA PHE A 73 0.58 6.05 19.35
C PHE A 73 -0.77 5.30 19.43
N ASP A 74 -1.75 5.74 18.65
CA ASP A 74 -3.07 5.12 18.49
C ASP A 74 -3.11 4.07 17.37
N ALA A 75 -2.08 4.03 16.53
CA ALA A 75 -1.81 3.01 15.53
C ALA A 75 -0.30 2.71 15.51
N PRO A 76 0.15 1.57 14.95
CA PRO A 76 1.57 1.28 14.75
C PRO A 76 2.29 2.37 13.94
N LEU A 77 3.56 2.60 14.22
CA LEU A 77 4.35 3.65 13.56
C LEU A 77 4.45 3.40 12.05
N LYS A 78 4.56 2.13 11.65
CA LYS A 78 4.48 1.70 10.24
C LYS A 78 3.25 2.25 9.52
N SER A 79 2.07 2.19 10.14
CA SER A 79 0.82 2.62 9.50
C SER A 79 0.80 4.14 9.35
N TRP A 80 1.28 4.88 10.36
CA TRP A 80 1.37 6.34 10.33
C TRP A 80 2.37 6.85 9.29
N ILE A 81 3.56 6.23 9.20
CA ILE A 81 4.55 6.53 8.16
C ILE A 81 4.01 6.17 6.77
N GLY A 82 3.34 5.03 6.65
CA GLY A 82 2.66 4.61 5.42
C GLY A 82 1.62 5.64 4.95
N GLN A 83 0.86 6.22 5.88
CA GLN A 83 -0.10 7.30 5.58
C GLN A 83 0.60 8.55 5.04
N VAL A 84 1.75 8.94 5.60
CA VAL A 84 2.56 10.06 5.08
C VAL A 84 3.04 9.76 3.66
N ALA A 85 3.57 8.57 3.42
CA ALA A 85 4.05 8.13 2.10
C ALA A 85 2.93 8.12 1.05
N TYR A 86 1.78 7.54 1.38
CA TYR A 86 0.59 7.52 0.54
C TYR A 86 0.11 8.95 0.21
N SER A 87 0.04 9.83 1.21
CA SER A 87 -0.38 11.23 1.04
C SER A 87 0.56 12.01 0.11
N VAL A 88 1.88 11.80 0.22
CA VAL A 88 2.89 12.41 -0.65
C VAL A 88 2.71 11.96 -2.10
N ALA A 89 2.62 10.65 -2.34
CA ALA A 89 2.42 10.11 -3.67
C ALA A 89 1.07 10.53 -4.27
N ARG A 90 0.00 10.52 -3.48
CA ARG A 90 -1.33 11.00 -3.89
C ARG A 90 -1.28 12.44 -4.38
N ARG A 91 -0.67 13.33 -3.59
CA ARG A 91 -0.51 14.75 -3.96
C ARG A 91 0.35 14.94 -5.21
N HIS A 92 1.35 14.09 -5.42
CA HIS A 92 2.13 14.11 -6.67
C HIS A 92 1.26 13.77 -7.88
N LEU A 93 0.48 12.69 -7.81
CA LEU A 93 -0.40 12.27 -8.90
C LEU A 93 -1.48 13.33 -9.20
N GLU A 94 -2.05 13.95 -8.17
CA GLU A 94 -2.99 15.07 -8.32
C GLU A 94 -2.38 16.25 -9.07
N ARG A 95 -1.14 16.65 -8.73
CA ARG A 95 -0.41 17.72 -9.43
C ARG A 95 -0.13 17.36 -10.90
N LYS A 96 0.14 16.09 -11.18
CA LYS A 96 0.33 15.57 -12.55
C LYS A 96 -0.99 15.31 -13.29
N ARG A 97 -2.15 15.53 -12.64
CA ARG A 97 -3.50 15.24 -13.16
C ARG A 97 -3.67 13.77 -13.57
N ILE A 98 -2.98 12.87 -12.88
CA ILE A 98 -3.11 11.42 -13.07
C ILE A 98 -4.20 10.91 -12.13
N PRO A 99 -5.27 10.28 -12.65
CA PRO A 99 -6.34 9.77 -11.80
C PRO A 99 -5.86 8.58 -10.95
N LEU A 100 -6.20 8.59 -9.66
CA LEU A 100 -5.86 7.52 -8.71
C LEU A 100 -6.64 6.24 -8.96
N ALA A 101 -7.91 6.40 -9.32
CA ALA A 101 -8.85 5.35 -9.64
C ALA A 101 -9.61 5.75 -10.89
N GLU A 102 -10.24 4.78 -11.53
CA GLU A 102 -11.15 5.07 -12.64
C GLU A 102 -12.35 5.91 -12.15
N PRO A 103 -12.92 6.75 -13.03
CA PRO A 103 -14.20 7.39 -12.77
C PRO A 103 -15.20 6.32 -12.35
N ARG A 104 -15.89 6.56 -11.23
CA ARG A 104 -16.89 5.64 -10.72
C ARG A 104 -18.00 5.55 -11.76
N ALA A 105 -18.06 4.45 -12.51
CA ALA A 105 -19.31 4.06 -13.15
C ALA A 105 -20.30 3.88 -12.00
N GLU A 106 -21.41 4.62 -12.04
CA GLU A 106 -22.51 4.49 -11.09
C GLU A 106 -23.00 3.06 -11.14
N ASP A 107 -22.56 2.25 -10.18
CA ASP A 107 -23.24 1.02 -9.82
C ASP A 107 -23.44 1.09 -8.31
N ASP A 108 -24.72 1.25 -8.00
CA ASP A 108 -25.34 1.39 -6.71
C ASP A 108 -25.34 0.04 -5.98
N GLY A 109 -25.56 0.09 -4.67
CA GLY A 109 -25.64 -0.99 -3.69
C GLY A 109 -25.57 -2.44 -4.17
N SER A 110 -24.52 -3.14 -3.77
CA SER A 110 -24.65 -4.56 -3.45
C SER A 110 -23.69 -4.94 -2.33
N ALA A 111 -24.20 -5.72 -1.38
CA ALA A 111 -23.48 -6.26 -0.25
C ALA A 111 -22.29 -7.12 -0.73
N LEU A 112 -21.11 -6.52 -0.84
CA LEU A 112 -19.86 -7.23 -1.10
C LEU A 112 -19.25 -7.67 0.23
N ASP A 113 -19.89 -8.65 0.87
CA ASP A 113 -19.35 -9.28 2.10
C ASP A 113 -18.68 -10.63 1.82
N THR A 114 -18.30 -10.87 0.57
CA THR A 114 -17.46 -12.01 0.23
C THR A 114 -16.40 -11.57 -0.76
N VAL A 115 -15.18 -11.46 -0.23
CA VAL A 115 -13.96 -11.42 -1.01
C VAL A 115 -13.85 -12.82 -1.61
N ASP A 116 -14.43 -13.06 -2.79
CA ASP A 116 -14.27 -14.35 -3.47
C ASP A 116 -12.78 -14.53 -3.82
N ASP A 117 -12.16 -15.54 -3.19
CA ASP A 117 -10.72 -15.84 -3.25
C ASP A 117 -10.36 -16.77 -4.41
N GLY A 118 -11.26 -17.02 -5.36
CA GLY A 118 -11.03 -17.90 -6.51
C GLY A 118 -9.91 -17.47 -7.49
N PHE A 119 -9.09 -16.48 -7.17
CA PHE A 119 -7.88 -16.15 -7.91
C PHE A 119 -6.69 -16.15 -6.96
N ASP A 120 -5.95 -17.26 -6.96
CA ASP A 120 -4.70 -17.40 -6.23
C ASP A 120 -3.58 -16.66 -6.97
N LEU A 121 -3.26 -15.47 -6.46
CA LEU A 121 -2.20 -14.63 -7.00
C LEU A 121 -0.83 -15.30 -6.87
N GLU A 122 -0.63 -16.13 -5.86
CA GLU A 122 0.63 -16.84 -5.61
C GLU A 122 0.80 -17.99 -6.60
N ALA A 123 -0.24 -18.81 -6.82
CA ALA A 123 -0.18 -19.91 -7.80
C ALA A 123 0.10 -19.44 -9.24
N ALA A 124 -0.33 -18.22 -9.60
CA ALA A 124 -0.09 -17.64 -10.93
C ALA A 124 1.38 -17.26 -11.20
N THR A 125 2.28 -17.34 -10.21
CA THR A 125 3.71 -16.99 -10.35
C THR A 125 4.62 -18.15 -10.77
N ALA A 126 4.10 -19.39 -10.86
CA ALA A 126 4.88 -20.60 -11.12
C ALA A 126 5.29 -20.82 -12.60
N ASP A 127 4.73 -20.06 -13.55
CA ASP A 127 5.11 -20.05 -14.97
C ASP A 127 5.68 -18.67 -15.35
N ASP A 128 6.93 -18.62 -15.82
CA ASP A 128 7.65 -17.39 -16.23
C ASP A 128 6.89 -16.54 -17.27
N GLN A 129 6.10 -17.16 -18.15
CA GLN A 129 5.26 -16.44 -19.10
C GLN A 129 4.02 -15.86 -18.42
N LEU A 130 3.38 -16.64 -17.55
CA LEU A 130 2.22 -16.20 -16.78
C LEU A 130 2.59 -15.09 -15.78
N ALA A 131 3.72 -15.22 -15.09
CA ALA A 131 4.25 -14.23 -14.16
C ALA A 131 4.52 -12.89 -14.85
N ARG A 132 5.12 -12.89 -16.05
CA ARG A 132 5.30 -11.67 -16.86
C ARG A 132 3.97 -11.04 -17.25
N CYS A 133 2.97 -11.85 -17.62
CA CYS A 133 1.65 -11.36 -17.96
C CYS A 133 0.92 -10.77 -16.74
N LEU A 134 1.05 -11.42 -15.58
CA LEU A 134 0.52 -10.94 -14.32
C LEU A 134 1.15 -9.59 -13.93
N HIS A 135 2.48 -9.48 -13.99
CA HIS A 135 3.16 -8.22 -13.71
C HIS A 135 2.73 -7.09 -14.67
N ALA A 136 2.53 -7.40 -15.95
CA ALA A 136 2.02 -6.44 -16.92
C ALA A 136 0.57 -6.03 -16.61
N ALA A 137 -0.29 -6.97 -16.23
CA ALA A 137 -1.68 -6.71 -15.85
C ALA A 137 -1.78 -5.84 -14.59
N ILE A 138 -0.98 -6.14 -13.55
CA ILE A 138 -0.87 -5.33 -12.33
C ILE A 138 -0.34 -3.92 -12.66
N ALA A 139 0.64 -3.81 -13.58
CA ALA A 139 1.17 -2.52 -14.00
C ALA A 139 0.13 -1.66 -14.76
N ALA A 140 -0.84 -2.29 -15.43
CA ALA A 140 -1.93 -1.62 -16.13
C ALA A 140 -3.07 -1.15 -15.22
N LEU A 141 -3.13 -1.63 -13.96
CA LEU A 141 -4.13 -1.17 -12.99
C LEU A 141 -3.91 0.32 -12.66
N PRO A 142 -4.99 1.07 -12.36
CA PRO A 142 -4.90 2.40 -11.76
C PRO A 142 -4.03 2.42 -10.48
N PRO A 143 -3.37 3.55 -10.15
CA PRO A 143 -2.47 3.65 -9.01
C PRO A 143 -3.05 3.13 -7.70
N LEU A 144 -4.30 3.46 -7.38
CA LEU A 144 -4.96 3.02 -6.16
C LEU A 144 -5.16 1.51 -6.13
N GLN A 145 -5.74 0.95 -7.21
CA GLN A 145 -6.01 -0.48 -7.32
C GLN A 145 -4.73 -1.32 -7.19
N ARG A 146 -3.65 -0.88 -7.86
CA ARG A 146 -2.33 -1.52 -7.75
C ARG A 146 -1.79 -1.48 -6.33
N THR A 147 -1.88 -0.33 -5.67
CA THR A 147 -1.37 -0.15 -4.29
C THR A 147 -2.15 -1.03 -3.31
N LEU A 148 -3.47 -1.06 -3.41
CA LEU A 148 -4.33 -1.89 -2.54
C LEU A 148 -4.09 -3.37 -2.75
N LEU A 149 -4.03 -3.83 -4.01
CA LEU A 149 -3.77 -5.23 -4.34
C LEU A 149 -2.43 -5.69 -3.76
N THR A 150 -1.39 -4.88 -3.94
CA THR A 150 -0.06 -5.21 -3.42
C THR A 150 -0.02 -5.25 -1.90
N LEU A 151 -0.52 -4.21 -1.22
CA LEU A 151 -0.54 -4.19 0.24
C LEU A 151 -1.30 -5.39 0.83
N TYR A 152 -2.40 -5.79 0.19
CA TYR A 152 -3.23 -6.88 0.69
C TYR A 152 -2.68 -8.27 0.36
N HIS A 153 -2.32 -8.54 -0.90
CA HIS A 153 -1.95 -9.89 -1.34
C HIS A 153 -0.45 -10.18 -1.27
N LEU A 154 0.42 -9.18 -1.42
CA LEU A 154 1.87 -9.40 -1.40
C LEU A 154 2.48 -9.10 -0.04
N ASP A 155 2.01 -8.04 0.62
CA ASP A 155 2.53 -7.61 1.91
C ASP A 155 1.67 -8.12 3.09
N GLU A 156 0.60 -8.87 2.81
CA GLU A 156 -0.34 -9.46 3.79
C GLU A 156 -0.88 -8.45 4.82
N VAL A 157 -0.99 -7.17 4.45
CA VAL A 157 -1.44 -6.12 5.35
C VAL A 157 -2.95 -6.23 5.57
N PRO A 158 -3.44 -6.30 6.82
CA PRO A 158 -4.87 -6.37 7.10
C PRO A 158 -5.63 -5.16 6.55
N ILE A 159 -6.86 -5.36 6.07
CA ILE A 159 -7.72 -4.31 5.50
C ILE A 159 -7.86 -3.10 6.44
N ALA A 160 -8.01 -3.33 7.75
CA ALA A 160 -8.10 -2.28 8.75
C ALA A 160 -6.81 -1.42 8.85
N GLU A 161 -5.65 -1.98 8.55
CA GLU A 161 -4.39 -1.24 8.48
C GLU A 161 -4.23 -0.52 7.12
N ILE A 162 -4.65 -1.14 6.02
CA ILE A 162 -4.72 -0.47 4.70
C ILE A 162 -5.66 0.74 4.75
N ALA A 163 -6.78 0.64 5.47
CA ALA A 163 -7.71 1.76 5.72
C ALA A 163 -7.02 2.92 6.43
N ARG A 164 -6.18 2.64 7.43
CA ARG A 164 -5.38 3.66 8.13
C ARG A 164 -4.33 4.30 7.21
N ILE A 165 -3.64 3.52 6.39
CA ILE A 165 -2.63 4.01 5.45
C ILE A 165 -3.27 4.92 4.37
N THR A 166 -4.40 4.48 3.81
CA THR A 166 -4.99 5.13 2.63
C THR A 166 -6.06 6.19 2.98
N GLY A 167 -6.62 6.14 4.19
CA GLY A 167 -7.76 6.95 4.61
C GLY A 167 -9.09 6.53 3.97
N LEU A 168 -9.15 5.36 3.32
CA LEU A 168 -10.35 4.83 2.67
C LEU A 168 -11.16 3.96 3.63
N ALA A 169 -12.47 3.94 3.46
CA ALA A 169 -13.35 3.00 4.16
C ALA A 169 -13.03 1.55 3.75
N GLU A 170 -13.12 0.60 4.69
CA GLU A 170 -12.83 -0.81 4.43
C GLU A 170 -13.68 -1.39 3.29
N GLY A 171 -14.97 -1.03 3.22
CA GLY A 171 -15.84 -1.45 2.11
C GLY A 171 -15.37 -0.93 0.75
N THR A 172 -14.80 0.28 0.70
CA THR A 172 -14.19 0.85 -0.51
C THR A 172 -12.94 0.06 -0.91
N ILE A 173 -12.10 -0.32 0.06
CA ILE A 173 -10.91 -1.16 -0.18
C ILE A 173 -11.33 -2.53 -0.71
N LYS A 174 -12.26 -3.22 -0.06
CA LYS A 174 -12.82 -4.51 -0.51
C LYS A 174 -13.35 -4.42 -1.95
N SER A 175 -14.10 -3.37 -2.26
CA SER A 175 -14.64 -3.12 -3.60
C SER A 175 -13.53 -2.92 -4.64
N HIS A 176 -12.47 -2.18 -4.30
CA HIS A 176 -11.31 -2.04 -5.18
C HIS A 176 -10.56 -3.34 -5.38
N LEU A 177 -10.32 -4.12 -4.32
CA LEU A 177 -9.65 -5.42 -4.40
C LEU A 177 -10.42 -6.39 -5.30
N PHE A 178 -11.74 -6.48 -5.11
CA PHE A 178 -12.61 -7.30 -5.97
C PHE A 178 -12.49 -6.91 -7.44
N ARG A 179 -12.58 -5.61 -7.75
CA ARG A 179 -12.44 -5.11 -9.14
C ARG A 179 -11.05 -5.36 -9.71
N SER A 180 -9.99 -5.18 -8.91
CA SER A 180 -8.62 -5.49 -9.32
C SER A 180 -8.49 -6.96 -9.72
N ARG A 181 -8.97 -7.88 -8.89
CA ARG A 181 -8.90 -9.33 -9.18
C ARG A 181 -9.72 -9.71 -10.42
N LYS A 182 -10.94 -9.19 -10.55
CA LYS A 182 -11.77 -9.42 -11.76
C LYS A 182 -11.01 -9.04 -13.03
N ARG A 183 -10.36 -7.86 -13.02
CA ARG A 183 -9.58 -7.38 -14.16
C ARG A 183 -8.31 -8.19 -14.41
N LEU A 184 -7.64 -8.65 -13.36
CA LEU A 184 -6.49 -9.55 -13.51
C LEU A 184 -6.92 -10.88 -14.13
N ARG A 185 -8.04 -11.45 -13.69
CA ARG A 185 -8.62 -12.67 -14.25
C ARG A 185 -8.92 -12.49 -15.73
N GLU A 186 -9.68 -11.46 -16.12
CA GLU A 186 -10.01 -11.16 -17.52
C GLU A 186 -8.75 -10.97 -18.40
N ALA A 187 -7.69 -10.38 -17.86
CA ALA A 187 -6.44 -10.18 -18.59
C ALA A 187 -5.62 -11.48 -18.79
N LEU A 188 -5.81 -12.47 -17.90
CA LEU A 188 -5.05 -13.71 -17.84
C LEU A 188 -5.82 -14.92 -18.41
N GLU A 189 -7.15 -14.91 -18.40
CA GLU A 189 -8.03 -15.96 -18.96
C GLU A 189 -7.61 -16.42 -20.37
N PRO A 190 -7.34 -15.51 -21.35
CA PRO A 190 -6.92 -15.91 -22.69
C PRO A 190 -5.58 -16.66 -22.74
N ARG A 191 -4.79 -16.59 -21.66
CA ARG A 191 -3.45 -17.16 -21.54
C ARG A 191 -3.40 -18.41 -20.68
N MET A 192 -4.42 -18.63 -19.85
CA MET A 192 -4.53 -19.78 -18.95
C MET A 192 -5.21 -20.99 -19.60
N GLY A 193 -5.71 -20.87 -20.83
CA GLY A 193 -6.35 -21.97 -21.55
C GLY A 193 -7.66 -22.47 -20.94
N VAL A 194 -8.22 -21.74 -19.96
CA VAL A 194 -9.51 -22.03 -19.37
C VAL A 194 -10.57 -21.48 -20.32
N ALA A 195 -11.15 -22.38 -21.13
CA ALA A 195 -12.38 -22.11 -21.84
C ALA A 195 -13.49 -21.80 -20.81
N ALA A 196 -14.29 -20.79 -21.12
CA ALA A 196 -15.45 -20.33 -20.34
C ALA A 196 -16.42 -21.45 -19.96
#